data_AF-A0A4Q5S6G0-F1
#
_entry.id   AF-A0A4Q5S6G0-F1
#
_cell.length_a   1.000
_cell.length_b   1.000
_cell.length_c   1.000
_cell.angle_alpha   90.00
_cell.angle_beta   90.00
_cell.angle_gamma   90.00
#
_symmetry.space_group_name_H-M   'P 1'
#
loop_
_entity.id
_entity.type
_entity.pdbx_description
1 polymer ?
#
loop_
_entity_poly.entity_id
_entity_poly.type
_entity_poly.pdbx_seq_one_letter_code
_entity_poly.pdbx_strand_id
1 'polypeptide(L)'
;MAALAHLEAPGGEGPGFLFPLFRVFLGANHLFAQHIDEHNNVVAFEPTFHEPHPLPNLPAGIETDIGRPAIWGFRDHRGTIHVGDARSIERIGLELLESGALVGHPVAAADVVSFCKAETRFPETLRAAYNALADISKDGADIWRDTMFLMPAIKADIAKLTRRSNTRDRAIQDIVVVSRGRISHLYMPSLQAGETSDFSTWRQLAAIFGIDELQLHELQSYQQTTEYRTPRWTVLGIGGIARHVFGRAPFYGHYEGGSTVPGSISVKGPPMARPVVAAGPQLLIGIIRSNLDDAEKMRGLFDAHDAGRAIRHLVDIRPIGYGTPNSAKATPEALINAVPEAQQLWIVATHRLKQTGKFANSLSASNRASRFVRAAANGLIALQDDDRAAILGERSKTGRVGIFGAARYDGRVPFEDMVRRVLHNMLCEDVCLHLAKRIVMLCPYASPDANAGHVVKLGRYEYRVELIHKPIETGRPDQLGFAFDTPPSKRTLDDFRAFCAAILAAFNWTERHADRDYMSFENEGEGLRIWPAISDAGIRQLLQHDCEFGFGANVIITNRTVRHKDRECAKARKWMLIHYSEVDRWMRENYQVVAFEDW
;
A
#
# COMPACT_ATOMS: atom_id res chain seq x y z
N MET A 1 -26.09 6.77 9.38
CA MET A 1 -25.91 8.22 9.63
C MET A 1 -24.49 8.45 10.11
N ALA A 2 -23.71 9.18 9.32
CA ALA A 2 -22.33 9.50 9.63
C ALA A 2 -22.23 10.96 10.08
N ALA A 3 -21.71 11.17 11.29
CA ALA A 3 -21.55 12.50 11.87
C ALA A 3 -20.17 13.06 11.55
N LEU A 4 -20.12 14.32 11.08
CA LEU A 4 -18.86 15.03 10.89
C LEU A 4 -18.15 15.15 12.24
N ALA A 5 -16.96 14.57 12.33
CA ALA A 5 -16.20 14.50 13.57
C ALA A 5 -14.94 15.36 13.51
N HIS A 6 -14.37 15.55 12.32
CA HIS A 6 -13.14 16.30 12.13
C HIS A 6 -13.05 16.92 10.73
N LEU A 7 -12.23 17.97 10.59
CA LEU A 7 -11.83 18.57 9.31
C LEU A 7 -10.31 18.63 9.29
N GLU A 8 -9.67 18.00 8.31
CA GLU A 8 -8.21 18.02 8.17
C GLU A 8 -7.77 19.08 7.16
N ALA A 9 -6.64 19.73 7.40
CA ALA A 9 -6.11 20.76 6.51
C ALA A 9 -4.83 20.27 5.79
N PRO A 10 -4.97 19.50 4.70
CA PRO A 10 -3.81 18.89 4.02
C PRO A 10 -2.81 19.93 3.49
N GLY A 11 -3.28 21.15 3.20
CA GLY A 11 -2.45 22.28 2.74
C GLY A 11 -1.85 23.16 3.84
N GLY A 12 -1.96 22.79 5.12
CA GLY A 12 -1.46 23.61 6.25
C GLY A 12 -2.52 24.57 6.81
N GLU A 13 -2.10 25.70 7.40
CA GLU A 13 -3.01 26.64 8.11
C GLU A 13 -3.62 27.76 7.25
N GLY A 14 -3.20 27.89 5.98
CA GLY A 14 -3.71 28.92 5.07
C GLY A 14 -5.12 28.65 4.52
N PRO A 15 -5.69 29.58 3.74
CA PRO A 15 -6.99 29.37 3.09
C PRO A 15 -6.96 28.15 2.16
N GLY A 16 -8.08 27.44 2.07
CA GLY A 16 -8.17 26.24 1.24
C GLY A 16 -9.24 25.26 1.68
N PHE A 17 -9.42 24.22 0.87
CA PHE A 17 -10.33 23.13 1.18
C PHE A 17 -9.83 22.30 2.36
N LEU A 18 -10.77 21.94 3.22
CA LEU A 18 -10.57 21.07 4.36
C LEU A 18 -11.19 19.72 4.06
N PHE A 19 -10.54 18.65 4.51
CA PHE A 19 -10.92 17.28 4.26
C PHE A 19 -11.87 16.76 5.36
N PRO A 20 -13.15 16.51 5.07
CA PRO A 20 -14.15 16.14 6.08
C PRO A 20 -14.02 14.67 6.50
N LEU A 21 -13.96 14.45 7.82
CA LEU A 21 -13.82 13.15 8.44
C LEU A 21 -14.99 12.84 9.36
N PHE A 22 -15.57 11.66 9.20
CA PHE A 22 -16.83 11.26 9.82
C PHE A 22 -16.67 10.12 10.84
N ARG A 23 -17.58 10.07 11.80
CA ARG A 23 -17.88 8.89 12.62
C ARG A 23 -19.19 8.28 12.15
N VAL A 24 -19.12 7.07 11.60
CA VAL A 24 -20.28 6.36 11.04
C VAL A 24 -21.16 5.65 12.10
N PHE A 25 -20.66 5.49 13.33
CA PHE A 25 -21.42 5.02 14.49
C PHE A 25 -20.74 5.44 15.80
N LEU A 26 -21.52 5.47 16.90
CA LEU A 26 -21.01 5.76 18.24
C LEU A 26 -19.97 4.70 18.65
N GLY A 27 -18.77 5.13 19.04
CA GLY A 27 -17.67 4.23 19.40
C GLY A 27 -16.85 3.70 18.21
N ALA A 28 -17.01 4.26 17.01
CA ALA A 28 -16.13 3.93 15.88
C ALA A 28 -14.65 4.20 16.23
N ASN A 29 -13.81 3.17 16.05
CA ASN A 29 -12.35 3.23 16.27
C ASN A 29 -11.59 3.94 15.14
N HIS A 30 -12.29 4.31 14.06
CA HIS A 30 -11.73 4.97 12.89
C HIS A 30 -12.57 6.19 12.52
N LEU A 31 -11.91 7.17 11.90
CA LEU A 31 -12.58 8.24 11.16
C LEU A 31 -12.73 7.79 9.71
N PHE A 32 -13.77 8.26 9.04
CA PHE A 32 -14.10 7.84 7.69
C PHE A 32 -14.12 9.04 6.75
N ALA A 33 -13.54 8.91 5.57
CA ALA A 33 -13.72 9.87 4.49
C ALA A 33 -14.96 9.51 3.69
N GLN A 34 -15.69 10.51 3.23
CA GLN A 34 -16.73 10.31 2.22
C GLN A 34 -16.08 9.99 0.87
N HIS A 35 -16.63 9.01 0.17
CA HIS A 35 -16.39 8.78 -1.25
C HIS A 35 -17.59 9.34 -2.01
N ILE A 36 -17.34 10.14 -3.05
CA ILE A 36 -18.37 10.93 -3.74
C ILE A 36 -18.48 10.51 -5.21
N ASP A 37 -19.70 10.56 -5.75
CA ASP A 37 -19.95 10.37 -7.18
C ASP A 37 -19.81 11.68 -7.98
N GLU A 38 -20.03 11.60 -9.30
CA GLU A 38 -20.01 12.74 -10.22
C GLU A 38 -21.11 13.79 -9.96
N HIS A 39 -22.09 13.46 -9.12
CA HIS A 39 -23.18 14.33 -8.71
C HIS A 39 -22.99 14.91 -7.31
N ASN A 40 -21.80 14.76 -6.72
CA ASN A 40 -21.49 15.18 -5.35
C ASN A 40 -22.37 14.51 -4.27
N ASN A 41 -22.80 13.26 -4.48
CA ASN A 41 -23.44 12.46 -3.45
C ASN A 41 -22.46 11.46 -2.84
N VAL A 42 -22.65 11.14 -1.56
CA VAL A 42 -21.87 10.14 -0.85
C VAL A 42 -22.25 8.75 -1.35
N VAL A 43 -21.31 8.00 -1.92
CA VAL A 43 -21.51 6.60 -2.33
C VAL A 43 -20.97 5.60 -1.31
N ALA A 44 -20.00 6.00 -0.49
CA ALA A 44 -19.45 5.17 0.57
C ALA A 44 -18.73 6.02 1.62
N PHE A 45 -18.47 5.40 2.78
CA PHE A 45 -17.54 5.92 3.78
C PHE A 45 -16.33 4.99 3.86
N GLU A 46 -15.15 5.50 3.56
CA GLU A 46 -13.91 4.72 3.59
C GLU A 46 -13.13 5.02 4.87
N PRO A 47 -12.71 4.00 5.64
CA PRO A 47 -11.95 4.22 6.86
C PRO A 47 -10.61 4.88 6.53
N THR A 48 -10.33 5.97 7.22
CA THR A 48 -9.08 6.71 7.19
C THR A 48 -8.33 6.51 8.50
N PHE A 49 -7.01 6.62 8.43
CA PHE A 49 -6.15 6.45 9.59
C PHE A 49 -5.43 7.77 9.91
N HIS A 50 -6.21 8.81 10.22
CA HIS A 50 -5.71 10.07 10.75
C HIS A 50 -5.73 10.05 12.28
N GLU A 51 -4.66 10.54 12.90
CA GLU A 51 -4.70 10.92 14.31
C GLU A 51 -5.45 12.25 14.38
N PRO A 52 -6.56 12.34 15.13
CA PRO A 52 -7.35 13.56 15.17
C PRO A 52 -6.50 14.69 15.76
N HIS A 53 -6.21 15.71 14.97
CA HIS A 53 -5.75 16.99 15.51
C HIS A 53 -6.99 17.77 15.98
N PRO A 54 -7.02 18.37 17.17
CA PRO A 54 -8.17 19.19 17.54
C PRO A 54 -8.17 20.47 16.69
N LEU A 55 -9.10 20.61 15.75
CA LEU A 55 -9.50 21.93 15.24
C LEU A 55 -10.61 22.48 16.14
N PRO A 56 -10.48 23.71 16.65
CA PRO A 56 -11.56 24.34 17.40
C PRO A 56 -12.76 24.66 16.48
N ASN A 57 -13.96 24.39 16.99
CA ASN A 57 -15.26 24.83 16.45
C ASN A 57 -15.72 24.20 15.12
N LEU A 58 -16.05 22.90 15.16
CA LEU A 58 -16.98 22.35 14.17
C LEU A 58 -18.42 22.79 14.47
N PRO A 59 -19.23 23.11 13.45
CA PRO A 59 -20.67 23.26 13.66
C PRO A 59 -21.23 21.94 14.19
N ALA A 60 -21.90 21.98 15.34
CA ALA A 60 -22.50 20.79 15.93
C ALA A 60 -23.63 20.25 15.03
N GLY A 61 -23.72 18.93 14.91
CA GLY A 61 -24.88 18.27 14.27
C GLY A 61 -24.85 18.15 12.75
N ILE A 62 -23.69 18.28 12.10
CA ILE A 62 -23.58 17.98 10.66
C ILE A 62 -23.51 16.46 10.47
N GLU A 63 -24.52 15.92 9.80
CA GLU A 63 -24.65 14.49 9.51
C GLU A 63 -24.99 14.27 8.03
N THR A 64 -24.50 13.18 7.47
CA THR A 64 -24.86 12.74 6.11
C THR A 64 -24.93 11.21 6.04
N ASP A 65 -25.49 10.71 4.95
CA ASP A 65 -25.73 9.29 4.69
C ASP A 65 -25.35 8.94 3.25
N ILE A 66 -25.13 7.64 3.00
CA ILE A 66 -24.96 7.14 1.63
C ILE A 66 -26.22 7.50 0.80
N GLY A 67 -25.99 8.04 -0.39
CA GLY A 67 -27.01 8.57 -1.30
C GLY A 67 -27.40 10.03 -1.04
N ARG A 68 -26.84 10.69 -0.02
CA ARG A 68 -27.09 12.12 0.27
C ARG A 68 -25.96 13.01 -0.27
N PRO A 69 -26.19 14.33 -0.40
CA PRO A 69 -25.14 15.28 -0.76
C PRO A 69 -23.93 15.15 0.17
N ALA A 70 -22.76 15.23 -0.44
CA ALA A 70 -21.48 15.23 0.23
C ALA A 70 -21.25 16.55 0.98
N ILE A 71 -20.57 16.48 2.12
CA ILE A 71 -20.24 17.66 2.92
C ILE A 71 -18.84 18.14 2.52
N TRP A 72 -18.68 19.43 2.40
CA TRP A 72 -17.43 20.09 2.04
C TRP A 72 -17.06 21.11 3.11
N GLY A 73 -15.75 21.30 3.32
CA GLY A 73 -15.21 22.32 4.20
C GLY A 73 -14.25 23.24 3.45
N PHE A 74 -14.35 24.54 3.68
CA PHE A 74 -13.42 25.52 3.12
C PHE A 74 -13.06 26.56 4.18
N ARG A 75 -11.77 26.82 4.38
CA ARG A 75 -11.27 27.89 5.25
C ARG A 75 -10.92 29.11 4.41
N ASP A 76 -11.46 30.28 4.75
CA ASP A 76 -11.20 31.52 4.04
C ASP A 76 -9.93 32.27 4.52
N HIS A 77 -9.63 33.40 3.88
CA HIS A 77 -8.53 34.31 4.20
C HIS A 77 -8.52 34.86 5.63
N ARG A 78 -9.66 34.80 6.34
CA ARG A 78 -9.78 35.24 7.74
C ARG A 78 -9.70 34.07 8.72
N GLY A 79 -9.49 32.85 8.22
CA GLY A 79 -9.51 31.63 9.02
C GLY A 79 -10.93 31.14 9.37
N THR A 80 -11.98 31.73 8.80
CA THR A 80 -13.35 31.27 9.03
C THR A 80 -13.61 30.00 8.24
N ILE A 81 -14.16 28.99 8.91
CA ILE A 81 -14.45 27.67 8.33
C ILE A 81 -15.90 27.64 7.88
N HIS A 82 -16.09 27.42 6.59
CA HIS A 82 -17.38 27.25 5.93
C HIS A 82 -17.61 25.76 5.72
N VAL A 83 -18.74 25.22 6.18
CA VAL A 83 -19.09 23.81 6.02
C VAL A 83 -20.50 23.70 5.45
N GLY A 84 -20.67 22.89 4.41
CA GLY A 84 -21.97 22.72 3.76
C GLY A 84 -21.93 21.71 2.61
N ASP A 85 -23.01 21.62 1.85
CA ASP A 85 -23.01 20.87 0.60
C ASP A 85 -22.24 21.62 -0.51
N ALA A 86 -22.07 20.96 -1.67
CA ALA A 86 -21.35 21.54 -2.80
C ALA A 86 -21.92 22.93 -3.20
N ARG A 87 -23.25 23.06 -3.29
CA ARG A 87 -23.91 24.31 -3.68
C ARG A 87 -23.66 25.45 -2.69
N SER A 88 -23.67 25.15 -1.40
CA SER A 88 -23.42 26.13 -0.35
C SER A 88 -21.99 26.64 -0.41
N ILE A 89 -21.03 25.74 -0.61
CA ILE A 89 -19.61 26.09 -0.74
C ILE A 89 -19.31 26.78 -2.08
N GLU A 90 -19.96 26.40 -3.18
CA GLU A 90 -19.88 27.09 -4.48
C GLU A 90 -20.29 28.56 -4.36
N ARG A 91 -21.42 28.84 -3.69
CA ARG A 91 -21.88 30.22 -3.47
C ARG A 91 -20.85 31.05 -2.70
N ILE A 92 -20.35 30.52 -1.59
CA ILE A 92 -19.33 31.19 -0.76
C ILE A 92 -18.05 31.40 -1.56
N GLY A 93 -17.64 30.38 -2.32
CA GLY A 93 -16.46 30.43 -3.18
C GLY A 93 -16.55 31.55 -4.22
N LEU A 94 -17.69 31.66 -4.91
CA LEU A 94 -17.93 32.73 -5.89
C LEU A 94 -17.91 34.12 -5.24
N GLU A 95 -18.53 34.30 -4.07
CA GLU A 95 -18.50 35.57 -3.33
C GLU A 95 -17.06 35.97 -2.94
N LEU A 96 -16.24 35.01 -2.50
CA LEU A 96 -14.84 35.23 -2.16
C LEU A 96 -13.98 35.58 -3.39
N LEU A 97 -14.25 34.97 -4.54
CA LEU A 97 -13.58 35.30 -5.80
C LEU A 97 -13.96 36.69 -6.30
N GLU A 98 -15.25 37.02 -6.31
CA GLU A 98 -15.77 38.31 -6.79
C GLU A 98 -15.32 39.50 -5.94
N SER A 99 -15.22 39.31 -4.62
CA SER A 99 -14.73 40.34 -3.70
C SER A 99 -13.20 40.51 -3.71
N GLY A 100 -12.46 39.65 -4.40
CA GLY A 100 -10.99 39.65 -4.37
C GLY A 100 -10.39 39.19 -3.04
N ALA A 101 -11.18 38.56 -2.18
CA ALA A 101 -10.76 38.13 -0.84
C ALA A 101 -9.59 37.13 -0.84
N LEU A 102 -9.40 36.40 -1.95
CA LEU A 102 -8.35 35.39 -2.10
C LEU A 102 -7.16 35.85 -2.96
N VAL A 103 -7.05 37.15 -3.30
CA VAL A 103 -5.96 37.67 -4.15
C VAL A 103 -4.56 37.38 -3.56
N GLY A 104 -4.41 37.43 -2.23
CA GLY A 104 -3.16 37.07 -1.54
C GLY A 104 -2.89 35.57 -1.44
N HIS A 105 -3.81 34.73 -1.90
CA HIS A 105 -3.76 33.26 -1.79
C HIS A 105 -4.13 32.61 -3.12
N PRO A 106 -3.31 32.81 -4.17
CA PRO A 106 -3.71 32.51 -5.55
C PRO A 106 -3.97 31.02 -5.80
N VAL A 107 -3.25 30.10 -5.14
CA VAL A 107 -3.51 28.65 -5.26
C VAL A 107 -4.87 28.28 -4.68
N ALA A 108 -5.22 28.79 -3.50
CA ALA A 108 -6.54 28.58 -2.89
C ALA A 108 -7.65 29.18 -3.75
N ALA A 109 -7.41 30.34 -4.35
CA ALA A 109 -8.34 30.96 -5.28
C ALA A 109 -8.56 30.07 -6.54
N ALA A 110 -7.50 29.48 -7.08
CA ALA A 110 -7.61 28.56 -8.22
C ALA A 110 -8.36 27.27 -7.87
N ASP A 111 -8.18 26.72 -6.67
CA ASP A 111 -8.96 25.57 -6.19
C ASP A 111 -10.45 25.91 -6.12
N VAL A 112 -10.81 27.09 -5.62
CA VAL A 112 -12.20 27.57 -5.59
C VAL A 112 -12.75 27.77 -7.00
N VAL A 113 -11.97 28.33 -7.91
CA VAL A 113 -12.35 28.48 -9.33
C VAL A 113 -12.68 27.12 -9.95
N SER A 114 -11.83 26.11 -9.72
CA SER A 114 -12.04 24.76 -10.23
C SER A 114 -13.25 24.08 -9.59
N PHE A 115 -13.40 24.19 -8.27
CA PHE A 115 -14.55 23.67 -7.54
C PHE A 115 -15.87 24.23 -8.07
N CYS A 116 -15.91 25.55 -8.35
CA CYS A 116 -17.08 26.24 -8.88
C CYS A 116 -17.26 26.10 -10.40
N LYS A 117 -16.35 25.40 -11.10
CA LYS A 117 -16.31 25.31 -12.58
C LYS A 117 -16.37 26.69 -13.25
N ALA A 118 -15.62 27.64 -12.69
CA ALA A 118 -15.65 29.07 -13.07
C ALA A 118 -14.35 29.51 -13.77
N GLU A 119 -13.61 28.59 -14.38
CA GLU A 119 -12.27 28.79 -14.94
C GLU A 119 -12.23 29.93 -15.97
N THR A 120 -13.21 29.95 -16.88
CA THR A 120 -13.31 30.99 -17.92
C THR A 120 -13.78 32.33 -17.39
N ARG A 121 -14.44 32.35 -16.22
CA ARG A 121 -14.91 33.57 -15.54
C ARG A 121 -13.79 34.28 -14.79
N PHE A 122 -12.82 33.53 -14.26
CA PHE A 122 -11.70 34.05 -13.47
C PHE A 122 -10.32 33.66 -14.03
N PRO A 123 -10.01 34.02 -15.30
CA PRO A 123 -8.77 33.60 -15.94
C PRO A 123 -7.51 34.20 -15.27
N GLU A 124 -7.61 35.43 -14.77
CA GLU A 124 -6.50 36.09 -14.07
C GLU A 124 -6.13 35.39 -12.77
N THR A 125 -7.09 34.78 -12.08
CA THR A 125 -6.86 33.99 -10.86
C THR A 125 -6.02 32.74 -11.18
N LEU A 126 -6.36 32.03 -12.26
CA LEU A 126 -5.60 30.85 -12.70
C LEU A 126 -4.18 31.23 -13.14
N ARG A 127 -4.02 32.37 -13.83
CA ARG A 127 -2.71 32.89 -14.21
C ARG A 127 -1.87 33.29 -13.00
N ALA A 128 -2.46 33.95 -12.01
CA ALA A 128 -1.79 34.31 -10.76
C ALA A 128 -1.33 33.07 -9.99
N ALA A 129 -2.16 32.02 -9.94
CA ALA A 129 -1.80 30.75 -9.31
C ALA A 129 -0.65 30.05 -10.02
N TYR A 130 -0.70 29.98 -11.36
CA TYR A 130 0.40 29.43 -12.16
C TYR A 130 1.71 30.18 -11.90
N ASN A 131 1.69 31.51 -11.92
CA ASN A 131 2.89 32.32 -11.69
C ASN A 131 3.45 32.10 -10.28
N ALA A 132 2.60 32.11 -9.25
CA ALA A 132 3.03 31.86 -7.87
C ALA A 132 3.65 30.46 -7.68
N LEU A 133 3.11 29.45 -8.37
CA LEU A 133 3.71 28.10 -8.38
C LEU A 133 5.02 28.08 -9.17
N ALA A 134 5.10 28.80 -10.30
CA ALA A 134 6.27 28.82 -11.16
C ALA A 134 7.47 29.52 -10.51
N ASP A 135 7.21 30.53 -9.67
CA ASP A 135 8.22 31.20 -8.83
C ASP A 135 8.90 30.22 -7.86
N ILE A 136 8.19 29.17 -7.44
CA ILE A 136 8.74 28.10 -6.58
C ILE A 136 9.35 26.99 -7.45
N SER A 137 8.61 26.51 -8.44
CA SER A 137 9.00 25.45 -9.36
C SER A 137 8.19 25.53 -10.65
N LYS A 138 8.87 25.90 -11.74
CA LYS A 138 8.28 25.93 -13.08
C LYS A 138 7.71 24.58 -13.50
N ASP A 139 8.46 23.50 -13.30
CA ASP A 139 8.00 22.14 -13.62
C ASP A 139 6.75 21.76 -12.80
N GLY A 140 6.70 22.17 -11.53
CA GLY A 140 5.52 21.96 -10.68
C GLY A 140 4.29 22.72 -11.17
N ALA A 141 4.46 23.97 -11.61
CA ALA A 141 3.39 24.78 -12.19
C ALA A 141 2.89 24.20 -13.51
N ASP A 142 3.79 23.73 -14.37
CA ASP A 142 3.45 23.06 -15.64
C ASP A 142 2.65 21.76 -15.38
N ILE A 143 3.11 20.92 -14.45
CA ILE A 143 2.39 19.70 -14.06
C ILE A 143 1.01 20.03 -13.50
N TRP A 144 0.90 21.03 -12.62
CA TRP A 144 -0.37 21.47 -12.05
C TRP A 144 -1.33 21.94 -13.15
N ARG A 145 -0.89 22.81 -14.08
CA ARG A 145 -1.69 23.30 -15.21
C ARG A 145 -2.21 22.13 -16.06
N ASP A 146 -1.30 21.25 -16.45
CA ASP A 146 -1.60 20.15 -17.37
C ASP A 146 -2.54 19.12 -16.72
N THR A 147 -2.32 18.79 -15.44
CA THR A 147 -3.08 17.74 -14.75
C THR A 147 -4.44 18.23 -14.20
N MET A 148 -4.51 19.47 -13.71
CA MET A 148 -5.71 20.00 -13.05
C MET A 148 -6.70 20.65 -14.03
N PHE A 149 -6.23 21.19 -15.16
CA PHE A 149 -7.08 21.95 -16.09
C PHE A 149 -7.08 21.40 -17.50
N LEU A 150 -5.91 21.30 -18.16
CA LEU A 150 -5.87 20.99 -19.59
C LEU A 150 -6.25 19.55 -19.89
N MET A 151 -5.76 18.58 -19.11
CA MET A 151 -6.13 17.18 -19.28
C MET A 151 -7.62 16.93 -19.02
N PRO A 152 -8.24 17.41 -17.92
CA PRO A 152 -9.69 17.31 -17.74
C PRO A 152 -10.50 17.93 -18.88
N ALA A 153 -10.09 19.10 -19.40
CA ALA A 153 -10.78 19.73 -20.53
C ALA A 153 -10.68 18.92 -21.82
N ILE A 154 -9.50 18.36 -22.13
CA ILE A 154 -9.32 17.44 -23.26
C ILE A 154 -10.20 16.20 -23.10
N LYS A 155 -10.22 15.60 -21.91
CA LYS A 155 -11.07 14.43 -21.62
C LYS A 155 -12.55 14.76 -21.78
N ALA A 156 -12.99 15.94 -21.35
CA ALA A 156 -14.36 16.40 -21.52
C ALA A 156 -14.73 16.60 -23.00
N ASP A 157 -13.85 17.19 -23.80
CA ASP A 157 -14.07 17.37 -25.24
C ASP A 157 -14.13 16.03 -25.97
N ILE A 158 -13.25 15.08 -25.66
CA ILE A 158 -13.27 13.72 -26.24
C ILE A 158 -14.51 12.93 -25.80
N ALA A 159 -14.94 13.09 -24.54
CA ALA A 159 -16.14 12.45 -24.03
C ALA A 159 -17.41 12.87 -24.79
N LYS A 160 -17.48 14.12 -25.29
CA LYS A 160 -18.59 14.60 -26.13
C LYS A 160 -18.63 13.93 -27.51
N LEU A 161 -17.46 13.55 -28.04
CA LEU A 161 -17.30 13.04 -29.40
C LEU A 161 -17.59 11.52 -29.52
N THR A 162 -17.46 10.76 -28.43
CA THR A 162 -17.46 9.29 -28.50
C THR A 162 -18.81 8.68 -28.12
N ARG A 163 -19.62 8.24 -29.10
CA ARG A 163 -21.00 7.71 -28.90
C ARG A 163 -21.13 6.25 -28.40
N ARG A 164 -20.05 5.51 -28.06
CA ARG A 164 -20.11 4.09 -27.62
C ARG A 164 -19.36 3.84 -26.30
N SER A 165 -19.96 3.10 -25.36
CA SER A 165 -19.67 3.18 -23.92
C SER A 165 -18.45 2.40 -23.39
N ASN A 166 -17.93 1.37 -24.06
CA ASN A 166 -16.90 0.52 -23.42
C ASN A 166 -15.46 0.81 -23.88
N THR A 167 -15.27 1.28 -25.12
CA THR A 167 -13.98 1.79 -25.63
C THR A 167 -13.70 3.22 -25.17
N ARG A 168 -14.75 3.96 -24.78
CA ARG A 168 -14.72 5.35 -24.30
C ARG A 168 -13.89 5.51 -23.03
N ASP A 169 -14.16 4.72 -22.00
CA ASP A 169 -13.50 4.90 -20.70
C ASP A 169 -12.02 4.54 -20.75
N ARG A 170 -11.65 3.51 -21.54
CA ARG A 170 -10.25 3.09 -21.73
C ARG A 170 -9.46 4.13 -22.54
N ALA A 171 -9.97 4.58 -23.68
CA ALA A 171 -9.27 5.55 -24.52
C ALA A 171 -9.08 6.90 -23.82
N ILE A 172 -10.00 7.29 -22.92
CA ILE A 172 -9.92 8.54 -22.15
C ILE A 172 -8.94 8.42 -20.96
N GLN A 173 -8.76 7.23 -20.39
CA GLN A 173 -7.81 7.01 -19.28
C GLN A 173 -6.35 7.08 -19.74
N ASP A 174 -6.05 6.62 -20.95
CA ASP A 174 -4.69 6.56 -21.50
C ASP A 174 -4.21 7.89 -22.13
N ILE A 175 -4.96 8.98 -21.91
CA ILE A 175 -4.60 10.30 -22.42
C ILE A 175 -3.58 10.96 -21.50
N VAL A 176 -2.48 11.41 -22.09
CA VAL A 176 -1.47 12.24 -21.42
C VAL A 176 -1.34 13.58 -22.15
N VAL A 177 -1.31 14.65 -21.37
CA VAL A 177 -1.12 16.01 -21.86
C VAL A 177 0.16 16.56 -21.26
N VAL A 178 1.04 17.05 -22.13
CA VAL A 178 2.29 17.72 -21.73
C VAL A 178 2.39 19.01 -22.51
N SER A 179 2.33 20.16 -21.85
CA SER A 179 2.45 21.44 -22.55
C SER A 179 3.84 22.06 -22.35
N ARG A 180 4.44 22.51 -23.46
CA ARG A 180 5.76 23.13 -23.53
C ARG A 180 5.68 24.42 -24.32
N GLY A 181 5.96 25.54 -23.66
CA GLY A 181 5.83 26.86 -24.28
C GLY A 181 4.38 27.11 -24.70
N ARG A 182 4.15 27.32 -26.00
CA ARG A 182 2.82 27.61 -26.56
C ARG A 182 2.07 26.38 -27.06
N ILE A 183 2.65 25.18 -26.91
CA ILE A 183 2.16 23.94 -27.52
C ILE A 183 1.74 22.95 -26.42
N SER A 184 0.53 22.41 -26.49
CA SER A 184 0.12 21.20 -25.76
C SER A 184 0.36 19.97 -26.63
N HIS A 185 1.16 19.02 -26.14
CA HIS A 185 1.34 17.71 -26.74
C HIS A 185 0.33 16.74 -26.11
N LEU A 186 -0.64 16.30 -26.90
CA LEU A 186 -1.65 15.33 -26.52
C LEU A 186 -1.25 13.94 -27.04
N TYR A 187 -0.87 13.06 -26.13
CA TYR A 187 -0.58 11.66 -26.40
C TYR A 187 -1.86 10.85 -26.18
N MET A 188 -2.35 10.20 -27.23
CA MET A 188 -3.60 9.43 -27.16
C MET A 188 -3.58 8.21 -28.08
N PRO A 189 -4.34 7.14 -27.76
CA PRO A 189 -4.51 6.00 -28.66
C PRO A 189 -5.09 6.44 -30.01
N SER A 190 -4.78 5.68 -31.05
CA SER A 190 -5.26 5.85 -32.44
C SER A 190 -6.80 5.90 -32.54
N LEU A 191 -7.40 7.06 -32.24
CA LEU A 191 -8.78 7.34 -32.63
C LEU A 191 -8.75 7.55 -34.14
N GLN A 192 -9.61 6.84 -34.87
CA GLN A 192 -9.71 7.00 -36.33
C GLN A 192 -9.82 8.49 -36.64
N ALA A 193 -8.72 9.04 -37.15
CA ALA A 193 -8.54 10.44 -37.45
C ALA A 193 -9.42 10.81 -38.65
N GLY A 194 -10.72 10.97 -38.41
CA GLY A 194 -11.72 11.28 -39.41
C GLY A 194 -12.52 12.54 -39.12
N GLU A 195 -12.53 13.03 -37.89
CA GLU A 195 -13.28 14.23 -37.51
C GLU A 195 -12.34 15.16 -36.74
N THR A 196 -11.96 16.27 -37.39
CA THR A 196 -11.27 17.40 -36.79
C THR A 196 -11.99 17.78 -35.50
N SER A 197 -11.39 17.40 -34.38
CA SER A 197 -12.03 17.39 -33.07
C SER A 197 -12.16 18.82 -32.55
N ASP A 198 -13.37 19.24 -32.21
CA ASP A 198 -13.58 20.55 -31.58
C ASP A 198 -13.13 20.50 -30.11
N PHE A 199 -11.85 20.80 -29.89
CA PHE A 199 -11.25 20.97 -28.56
C PHE A 199 -11.60 22.35 -27.97
N SER A 200 -12.88 22.72 -27.99
CA SER A 200 -13.35 24.04 -27.59
C SER A 200 -13.07 24.35 -26.12
N THR A 201 -13.26 23.36 -25.23
CA THR A 201 -13.07 23.52 -23.78
C THR A 201 -11.58 23.63 -23.48
N TRP A 202 -10.76 22.76 -24.09
CA TRP A 202 -9.31 22.86 -23.98
C TRP A 202 -8.82 24.22 -24.48
N ARG A 203 -9.27 24.69 -25.65
CA ARG A 203 -8.81 25.95 -26.26
C ARG A 203 -9.09 27.16 -25.35
N GLN A 204 -10.26 27.18 -24.73
CA GLN A 204 -10.63 28.25 -23.78
C GLN A 204 -9.68 28.29 -22.57
N LEU A 205 -9.34 27.13 -22.00
CA LEU A 205 -8.43 27.07 -20.85
C LEU A 205 -6.96 27.28 -21.25
N ALA A 206 -6.53 26.70 -22.37
CA ALA A 206 -5.17 26.84 -22.90
C ALA A 206 -4.80 28.30 -23.14
N ALA A 207 -5.73 29.10 -23.66
CA ALA A 207 -5.55 30.53 -23.90
C ALA A 207 -5.22 31.32 -22.63
N ILE A 208 -5.73 30.90 -21.46
CA ILE A 208 -5.45 31.56 -20.16
C ILE A 208 -3.94 31.52 -19.85
N PHE A 209 -3.30 30.40 -20.21
CA PHE A 209 -1.89 30.12 -20.00
C PHE A 209 -1.00 30.45 -21.22
N GLY A 210 -1.56 31.09 -22.26
CA GLY A 210 -0.81 31.47 -23.45
C GLY A 210 -0.43 30.31 -24.38
N ILE A 211 -1.17 29.21 -24.31
CA ILE A 211 -1.04 28.04 -25.19
C ILE A 211 -2.07 28.18 -26.31
N ASP A 212 -1.62 28.11 -27.56
CA ASP A 212 -2.45 28.30 -28.75
C ASP A 212 -2.38 27.13 -29.74
N GLU A 213 -1.45 26.20 -29.56
CA GLU A 213 -1.27 25.04 -30.43
C GLU A 213 -1.52 23.72 -29.68
N LEU A 214 -2.24 22.80 -30.33
CA LEU A 214 -2.41 21.41 -29.88
C LEU A 214 -1.77 20.48 -30.91
N GLN A 215 -0.78 19.71 -30.49
CA GLN A 215 -0.17 18.67 -31.30
C GLN A 215 -0.63 17.30 -30.83
N LEU A 216 -1.18 16.53 -31.75
CA LEU A 216 -1.64 15.17 -31.49
C LEU A 216 -0.50 14.20 -31.76
N HIS A 217 -0.20 13.36 -30.77
CA HIS A 217 0.77 12.28 -30.84
C HIS A 217 0.00 10.98 -30.69
N GLU A 218 0.00 10.18 -31.75
CA GLU A 218 -0.54 8.85 -31.67
C GLU A 218 0.36 8.03 -30.74
N LEU A 219 -0.17 7.67 -29.58
CA LEU A 219 0.36 6.53 -28.84
C LEU A 219 0.06 5.34 -29.74
N GLN A 220 1.11 4.65 -30.21
CA GLN A 220 0.95 3.36 -30.83
C GLN A 220 0.07 2.54 -29.90
N SER A 221 -1.19 2.40 -30.28
CA SER A 221 -2.09 1.54 -29.55
C SER A 221 -1.44 0.19 -29.70
N TYR A 222 -1.09 -0.44 -28.58
CA TYR A 222 -0.85 -1.87 -28.62
C TYR A 222 -2.18 -2.42 -29.10
N GLN A 223 -2.27 -2.75 -30.40
CA GLN A 223 -3.47 -3.30 -31.01
C GLN A 223 -3.73 -4.64 -30.31
N GLN A 224 -4.42 -4.58 -29.18
CA GLN A 224 -5.06 -5.73 -28.60
C GLN A 224 -6.24 -6.01 -29.54
N THR A 225 -5.96 -6.81 -30.56
CA THR A 225 -6.98 -7.56 -31.28
C THR A 225 -7.97 -8.08 -30.24
N THR A 226 -9.24 -7.67 -30.35
CA THR A 226 -10.40 -8.13 -29.55
C THR A 226 -10.72 -9.61 -29.73
N GLU A 227 -9.73 -10.43 -30.07
CA GLU A 227 -9.76 -11.84 -29.70
C GLU A 227 -9.57 -11.91 -28.19
N TYR A 228 -10.50 -12.55 -27.49
CA TYR A 228 -10.38 -12.86 -26.07
C TYR A 228 -9.13 -13.74 -25.85
N ARG A 229 -7.95 -13.11 -25.79
CA ARG A 229 -6.71 -13.78 -25.44
C ARG A 229 -6.55 -13.65 -23.94
N THR A 230 -6.60 -14.79 -23.27
CA THR A 230 -6.32 -14.91 -21.84
C THR A 230 -5.01 -14.16 -21.52
N PRO A 231 -5.02 -13.18 -20.62
CA PRO A 231 -3.80 -12.45 -20.27
C PRO A 231 -2.83 -13.39 -19.58
N ARG A 232 -1.51 -13.18 -19.74
CA ARG A 232 -0.47 -14.04 -19.13
C ARG A 232 -0.64 -14.13 -17.61
N TRP A 233 -1.01 -13.01 -17.01
CA TRP A 233 -1.30 -12.93 -15.58
C TRP A 233 -2.46 -11.96 -15.32
N THR A 234 -3.16 -12.20 -14.22
CA THR A 234 -4.16 -11.30 -13.67
C THR A 234 -3.91 -11.15 -12.17
N VAL A 235 -3.82 -9.92 -11.69
CA VAL A 235 -3.78 -9.63 -10.26
C VAL A 235 -5.16 -9.14 -9.85
N LEU A 236 -5.75 -9.83 -8.88
CA LEU A 236 -7.07 -9.57 -8.30
C LEU A 236 -6.83 -9.09 -6.88
N GLY A 237 -7.60 -8.12 -6.40
CA GLY A 237 -7.48 -7.75 -5.00
C GLY A 237 -8.73 -7.17 -4.38
N ILE A 238 -8.78 -7.30 -3.05
CA ILE A 238 -9.92 -6.92 -2.22
C ILE A 238 -9.44 -5.93 -1.15
N GLY A 239 -10.18 -4.83 -0.98
CA GLY A 239 -9.94 -3.84 0.06
C GLY A 239 -8.88 -2.77 -0.26
N GLY A 240 -8.66 -1.86 0.71
CA GLY A 240 -7.90 -0.62 0.50
C GLY A 240 -6.42 -0.81 0.15
N ILE A 241 -5.72 -1.77 0.75
CA ILE A 241 -4.29 -2.01 0.44
C ILE A 241 -4.13 -2.48 -1.00
N ALA A 242 -5.00 -3.39 -1.46
CA ALA A 242 -5.00 -3.85 -2.83
C ALA A 242 -5.28 -2.70 -3.81
N ARG A 243 -6.30 -1.87 -3.54
CA ARG A 243 -6.57 -0.67 -4.34
C ARG A 243 -5.40 0.30 -4.39
N HIS A 244 -4.73 0.54 -3.26
CA HIS A 244 -3.56 1.40 -3.22
C HIS A 244 -2.36 0.80 -4.00
N VAL A 245 -2.22 -0.53 -4.01
CA VAL A 245 -1.22 -1.21 -4.86
C VAL A 245 -1.56 -0.98 -6.34
N PHE A 246 -2.82 -1.07 -6.73
CA PHE A 246 -3.24 -0.98 -8.14
C PHE A 246 -3.39 0.44 -8.69
N GLY A 247 -3.62 1.45 -7.85
CA GLY A 247 -3.86 2.84 -8.27
C GLY A 247 -2.70 3.53 -9.01
N ARG A 248 -1.56 2.85 -9.19
CA ARG A 248 -0.42 3.31 -10.00
C ARG A 248 -0.12 2.42 -11.21
N ALA A 249 -1.04 1.50 -11.57
CA ALA A 249 -0.84 0.45 -12.57
C ALA A 249 0.59 -0.15 -12.54
N PRO A 250 1.09 -0.64 -11.38
CA PRO A 250 2.35 -1.35 -11.37
C PRO A 250 2.25 -2.58 -12.29
N PHE A 251 3.39 -3.21 -12.60
CA PHE A 251 3.46 -4.46 -13.36
C PHE A 251 3.28 -4.31 -14.89
N TYR A 252 3.24 -3.10 -15.46
CA TYR A 252 2.91 -2.88 -16.89
C TYR A 252 1.55 -3.47 -17.31
N GLY A 253 0.62 -3.56 -16.36
CA GLY A 253 -0.72 -4.10 -16.58
C GLY A 253 -1.75 -3.03 -16.89
N HIS A 254 -2.87 -3.46 -17.43
CA HIS A 254 -4.03 -2.63 -17.70
C HIS A 254 -5.06 -2.77 -16.57
N TYR A 255 -5.53 -1.62 -16.10
CA TYR A 255 -6.62 -1.55 -15.14
C TYR A 255 -7.94 -1.96 -15.79
N GLU A 256 -8.72 -2.81 -15.14
CA GLU A 256 -10.09 -3.10 -15.56
C GLU A 256 -11.05 -2.57 -14.49
N GLY A 257 -11.61 -1.38 -14.76
CA GLY A 257 -12.67 -0.82 -13.93
C GLY A 257 -13.97 -1.59 -14.10
N GLY A 258 -14.68 -1.83 -13.00
CA GLY A 258 -15.98 -2.51 -13.00
C GLY A 258 -15.88 -4.02 -12.74
N SER A 259 -15.51 -4.40 -11.52
CA SER A 259 -15.67 -5.79 -11.08
C SER A 259 -17.13 -6.07 -10.70
N THR A 260 -17.61 -7.28 -11.00
CA THR A 260 -18.91 -7.80 -10.55
C THR A 260 -19.00 -7.94 -9.04
N VAL A 261 -17.86 -8.04 -8.35
CA VAL A 261 -17.78 -8.14 -6.89
C VAL A 261 -17.48 -6.75 -6.30
N PRO A 262 -18.42 -6.14 -5.54
CA PRO A 262 -18.23 -4.83 -4.91
C PRO A 262 -16.95 -4.80 -4.06
N GLY A 263 -16.16 -3.74 -4.20
CA GLY A 263 -14.94 -3.58 -3.40
C GLY A 263 -13.68 -4.21 -4.01
N SER A 264 -13.82 -5.04 -5.03
CA SER A 264 -12.69 -5.68 -5.71
C SER A 264 -12.18 -4.89 -6.92
N ILE A 265 -11.00 -5.25 -7.38
CA ILE A 265 -10.21 -4.52 -8.37
C ILE A 265 -9.29 -5.51 -9.07
N SER A 266 -9.12 -5.36 -10.39
CA SER A 266 -8.30 -6.27 -11.20
C SER A 266 -7.36 -5.50 -12.12
N VAL A 267 -6.16 -6.06 -12.30
CA VAL A 267 -5.15 -5.59 -13.24
C VAL A 267 -4.69 -6.78 -14.07
N LYS A 268 -4.71 -6.64 -15.39
CA LYS A 268 -4.36 -7.70 -16.34
C LYS A 268 -3.06 -7.39 -17.05
N GLY A 269 -2.21 -8.40 -17.20
CA GLY A 269 -1.00 -8.29 -18.03
C GLY A 269 -1.31 -8.23 -19.52
N PRO A 270 -0.29 -8.02 -20.36
CA PRO A 270 -0.44 -8.04 -21.81
C PRO A 270 -1.00 -9.39 -22.28
N PRO A 271 -1.88 -9.40 -23.31
CA PRO A 271 -2.42 -10.62 -23.87
C PRO A 271 -1.32 -11.47 -24.52
N MET A 272 -1.49 -12.79 -24.51
CA MET A 272 -0.54 -13.69 -25.16
C MET A 272 -0.51 -13.45 -26.68
N ALA A 273 0.67 -13.14 -27.22
CA ALA A 273 0.81 -12.71 -28.61
C ALA A 273 0.54 -13.82 -29.66
N ARG A 274 0.40 -15.10 -29.28
CA ARG A 274 0.09 -16.19 -30.24
C ARG A 274 -0.78 -17.31 -29.63
N PRO A 275 -1.73 -17.89 -30.39
CA PRO A 275 -2.29 -19.20 -30.10
C PRO A 275 -1.27 -20.25 -30.58
N VAL A 276 -0.20 -20.44 -29.81
CA VAL A 276 0.70 -21.59 -30.01
C VAL A 276 0.42 -22.55 -28.86
N VAL A 277 0.33 -23.82 -29.21
CA VAL A 277 0.13 -25.03 -28.40
C VAL A 277 1.06 -25.13 -27.14
N ALA A 278 1.91 -24.14 -26.88
CA ALA A 278 2.88 -24.06 -25.78
C ALA A 278 2.75 -22.80 -24.91
N ALA A 279 1.62 -22.07 -24.95
CA ALA A 279 1.33 -21.02 -23.97
C ALA A 279 1.20 -21.64 -22.57
N GLY A 280 2.13 -21.34 -21.67
CA GLY A 280 2.09 -21.78 -20.28
C GLY A 280 0.80 -21.34 -19.56
N PRO A 281 0.47 -21.94 -18.40
CA PRO A 281 -0.73 -21.60 -17.65
C PRO A 281 -0.77 -20.12 -17.26
N GLN A 282 -1.96 -19.53 -17.26
CA GLN A 282 -2.18 -18.16 -16.78
C GLN A 282 -1.86 -18.08 -15.28
N LEU A 283 -1.21 -17.01 -14.83
CA LEU A 283 -1.00 -16.75 -13.40
C LEU A 283 -2.08 -15.82 -12.84
N LEU A 284 -2.89 -16.32 -11.92
CA LEU A 284 -3.85 -15.53 -11.15
C LEU A 284 -3.29 -15.26 -9.76
N ILE A 285 -3.17 -13.99 -9.38
CA ILE A 285 -2.67 -13.58 -8.06
C ILE A 285 -3.81 -12.87 -7.32
N GLY A 286 -4.34 -13.49 -6.28
CA GLY A 286 -5.35 -12.89 -5.40
C GLY A 286 -4.69 -12.19 -4.22
N ILE A 287 -5.03 -10.94 -3.94
CA ILE A 287 -4.54 -10.17 -2.78
C ILE A 287 -5.69 -9.97 -1.80
N ILE A 288 -5.54 -10.50 -0.59
CA ILE A 288 -6.55 -10.42 0.48
C ILE A 288 -5.94 -9.94 1.80
N ARG A 289 -6.80 -9.53 2.73
CA ARG A 289 -6.43 -9.45 4.14
C ARG A 289 -6.72 -10.78 4.81
N SER A 290 -6.19 -10.98 6.02
CA SER A 290 -6.39 -12.19 6.82
C SER A 290 -7.83 -12.35 7.36
N ASN A 291 -8.80 -12.50 6.46
CA ASN A 291 -10.24 -12.59 6.72
C ASN A 291 -10.88 -13.63 5.79
N LEU A 292 -11.78 -14.46 6.34
CA LEU A 292 -12.48 -15.50 5.57
C LEU A 292 -13.44 -14.91 4.53
N ASP A 293 -14.10 -13.79 4.82
CA ASP A 293 -14.98 -13.11 3.85
C ASP A 293 -14.21 -12.59 2.62
N ASP A 294 -12.99 -12.06 2.83
CA ASP A 294 -12.11 -11.67 1.72
C ASP A 294 -11.69 -12.92 0.91
N ALA A 295 -11.46 -14.06 1.59
CA ALA A 295 -11.09 -15.33 0.96
C ALA A 295 -12.22 -15.94 0.10
N GLU A 296 -13.45 -15.96 0.62
CA GLU A 296 -14.64 -16.43 -0.11
C GLU A 296 -14.92 -15.59 -1.36
N LYS A 297 -14.79 -14.27 -1.24
CA LYS A 297 -14.89 -13.35 -2.39
C LYS A 297 -13.80 -13.62 -3.41
N MET A 298 -12.58 -13.89 -2.96
CA MET A 298 -11.45 -14.18 -3.85
C MET A 298 -11.65 -15.49 -4.62
N ARG A 299 -12.21 -16.52 -4.01
CA ARG A 299 -12.59 -17.76 -4.71
C ARG A 299 -13.53 -17.47 -5.89
N GLY A 300 -14.60 -16.70 -5.65
CA GLY A 300 -15.52 -16.30 -6.72
C GLY A 300 -14.84 -15.51 -7.84
N LEU A 301 -13.84 -14.68 -7.51
CA LEU A 301 -13.04 -13.97 -8.51
C LEU A 301 -12.10 -14.89 -9.28
N PHE A 302 -11.45 -15.87 -8.63
CA PHE A 302 -10.63 -16.86 -9.32
C PHE A 302 -11.46 -17.68 -10.31
N ASP A 303 -12.67 -18.09 -9.92
CA ASP A 303 -13.58 -18.85 -10.80
C ASP A 303 -14.06 -18.01 -12.00
N ALA A 304 -14.33 -16.71 -11.78
CA ALA A 304 -14.75 -15.80 -12.85
C ALA A 304 -13.62 -15.50 -13.87
N HIS A 305 -12.35 -15.63 -13.46
CA HIS A 305 -11.19 -15.29 -14.28
C HIS A 305 -10.41 -16.51 -14.81
N ASP A 306 -10.68 -17.74 -14.34
CA ASP A 306 -9.99 -18.94 -14.82
C ASP A 306 -10.57 -19.43 -16.17
N ALA A 307 -9.73 -19.47 -17.19
CA ALA A 307 -10.04 -20.04 -18.50
C ALA A 307 -9.73 -21.56 -18.58
N GLY A 308 -9.51 -22.24 -17.45
CA GLY A 308 -9.39 -23.70 -17.33
C GLY A 308 -7.97 -24.24 -17.14
N ARG A 309 -6.95 -23.38 -17.05
CA ARG A 309 -5.53 -23.77 -16.79
C ARG A 309 -4.77 -22.70 -15.98
N ALA A 310 -5.40 -22.05 -15.01
CA ALA A 310 -4.70 -21.06 -14.18
C ALA A 310 -3.88 -21.65 -13.02
N ILE A 311 -2.65 -21.13 -12.85
CA ILE A 311 -1.91 -21.16 -11.57
C ILE A 311 -2.49 -20.06 -10.69
N ARG A 312 -3.06 -20.40 -9.55
CA ARG A 312 -3.71 -19.50 -8.60
C ARG A 312 -2.87 -19.34 -7.34
N HIS A 313 -2.35 -18.14 -7.12
CA HIS A 313 -1.61 -17.79 -5.92
C HIS A 313 -2.41 -16.81 -5.09
N LEU A 314 -2.52 -17.04 -3.80
CA LEU A 314 -3.17 -16.15 -2.85
C LEU A 314 -2.10 -15.42 -2.03
N VAL A 315 -2.19 -14.11 -1.89
CA VAL A 315 -1.30 -13.27 -1.10
C VAL A 315 -2.09 -12.73 0.10
N ASP A 316 -1.78 -13.25 1.29
CA ASP A 316 -2.37 -12.82 2.56
C ASP A 316 -1.55 -11.70 3.20
N ILE A 317 -2.19 -10.55 3.34
CA ILE A 317 -1.64 -9.41 4.05
C ILE A 317 -1.98 -9.58 5.53
N ARG A 318 -0.98 -10.02 6.31
CA ARG A 318 -1.12 -10.06 7.76
C ARG A 318 -1.37 -8.64 8.29
N PRO A 319 -2.24 -8.46 9.29
CA PRO A 319 -2.72 -7.15 9.74
C PRO A 319 -1.65 -6.25 10.37
N ILE A 320 -1.78 -4.95 10.21
CA ILE A 320 -0.83 -3.92 10.68
C ILE A 320 -1.11 -3.45 12.13
N GLY A 321 -2.07 -4.08 12.82
CA GLY A 321 -2.62 -3.62 14.11
C GLY A 321 -1.56 -3.38 15.21
N TYR A 322 -1.77 -2.33 16.01
CA TYR A 322 -1.07 -2.17 17.29
C TYR A 322 -1.58 -3.25 18.25
N GLY A 323 -0.69 -4.13 18.69
CA GLY A 323 -1.06 -5.28 19.52
C GLY A 323 -1.85 -6.33 18.74
N THR A 324 -1.14 -7.39 18.34
CA THR A 324 -1.70 -8.72 18.02
C THR A 324 -2.39 -8.88 16.66
N PRO A 325 -2.17 -10.02 15.97
CA PRO A 325 -3.16 -10.57 15.07
C PRO A 325 -4.45 -10.83 15.86
N ASN A 326 -5.43 -9.93 15.76
CA ASN A 326 -6.80 -10.17 16.28
C ASN A 326 -7.20 -11.65 16.11
N SER A 327 -7.58 -12.33 17.19
CA SER A 327 -7.96 -13.76 17.19
C SER A 327 -9.17 -14.08 16.31
N ALA A 328 -9.94 -13.07 15.90
CA ALA A 328 -11.00 -13.20 14.90
C ALA A 328 -10.48 -13.26 13.44
N LYS A 329 -9.16 -13.18 13.23
CA LYS A 329 -8.55 -13.24 11.89
C LYS A 329 -8.28 -14.69 11.49
N ALA A 330 -8.43 -14.94 10.19
CA ALA A 330 -8.18 -16.25 9.63
C ALA A 330 -6.72 -16.65 9.83
N THR A 331 -6.50 -17.87 10.32
CA THR A 331 -5.17 -18.48 10.31
C THR A 331 -4.79 -18.85 8.87
N PRO A 332 -3.49 -19.02 8.57
CA PRO A 332 -3.10 -19.43 7.23
C PRO A 332 -3.77 -20.74 6.78
N GLU A 333 -3.96 -21.70 7.71
CA GLU A 333 -4.67 -22.95 7.44
C GLU A 333 -6.14 -22.71 7.11
N ALA A 334 -6.81 -21.81 7.84
CA ALA A 334 -8.20 -21.45 7.58
C ALA A 334 -8.36 -20.81 6.19
N LEU A 335 -7.39 -19.97 5.77
CA LEU A 335 -7.38 -19.36 4.43
C LEU A 335 -7.13 -20.38 3.33
N ILE A 336 -6.19 -21.31 3.52
CA ILE A 336 -5.95 -22.41 2.57
C ILE A 336 -7.22 -23.25 2.38
N ASN A 337 -7.92 -23.54 3.47
CA ASN A 337 -9.17 -24.33 3.42
C ASN A 337 -10.32 -23.56 2.77
N ALA A 338 -10.36 -22.23 2.91
CA ALA A 338 -11.38 -21.39 2.30
C ALA A 338 -11.22 -21.23 0.78
N VAL A 339 -9.97 -21.33 0.28
CA VAL A 339 -9.59 -21.17 -1.13
C VAL A 339 -8.77 -22.39 -1.59
N PRO A 340 -9.36 -23.60 -1.57
CA PRO A 340 -8.63 -24.84 -1.83
C PRO A 340 -8.01 -24.92 -3.23
N GLU A 341 -8.54 -24.18 -4.20
CA GLU A 341 -8.03 -24.06 -5.56
C GLU A 341 -6.73 -23.25 -5.66
N ALA A 342 -6.35 -22.47 -4.64
CA ALA A 342 -5.06 -21.81 -4.62
C ALA A 342 -3.92 -22.84 -4.47
N GLN A 343 -2.96 -22.81 -5.41
CA GLN A 343 -1.78 -23.67 -5.34
C GLN A 343 -0.85 -23.25 -4.20
N GLN A 344 -0.80 -21.95 -3.89
CA GLN A 344 0.08 -21.39 -2.88
C GLN A 344 -0.58 -20.22 -2.15
N LEU A 345 -0.51 -20.22 -0.82
CA LEU A 345 -0.78 -19.06 0.03
C LEU A 345 0.53 -18.39 0.40
N TRP A 346 0.75 -17.13 0.01
CA TRP A 346 1.90 -16.31 0.35
C TRP A 346 1.58 -15.38 1.50
N ILE A 347 2.31 -15.51 2.59
CA ILE A 347 2.19 -14.63 3.74
C ILE A 347 3.09 -13.41 3.55
N VAL A 348 2.50 -12.21 3.63
CA VAL A 348 3.23 -10.96 3.79
C VAL A 348 3.13 -10.53 5.25
N ALA A 349 4.22 -10.69 6.01
CA ALA A 349 4.27 -10.48 7.46
C ALA A 349 4.29 -8.98 7.86
N THR A 350 3.33 -8.18 7.39
CA THR A 350 3.39 -6.71 7.56
C THR A 350 3.31 -6.24 9.01
N HIS A 351 2.80 -7.07 9.92
CA HIS A 351 2.83 -6.84 11.37
C HIS A 351 4.26 -6.70 11.95
N ARG A 352 5.27 -7.29 11.29
CA ARG A 352 6.70 -7.11 11.63
C ARG A 352 7.28 -5.81 11.10
N LEU A 353 6.74 -5.34 9.99
CA LEU A 353 7.34 -4.27 9.21
C LEU A 353 7.04 -2.89 9.81
N LYS A 354 6.43 -2.76 10.98
CA LYS A 354 5.84 -1.50 11.45
C LYS A 354 6.83 -0.44 11.95
N GLN A 355 8.10 -0.77 12.21
CA GLN A 355 8.95 0.13 13.00
C GLN A 355 10.27 0.62 12.39
N THR A 356 10.72 0.18 11.20
CA THR A 356 12.01 0.66 10.66
C THR A 356 11.98 2.08 10.02
N GLY A 357 11.30 3.05 10.63
CA GLY A 357 11.25 4.45 10.16
C GLY A 357 11.03 5.47 11.29
N LYS A 358 11.31 6.76 11.02
CA LYS A 358 11.21 7.87 11.99
C LYS A 358 9.77 8.16 12.47
N PHE A 359 8.75 7.75 11.69
CA PHE A 359 7.34 8.00 11.98
C PHE A 359 6.56 6.68 12.14
N ALA A 360 6.04 6.45 13.34
CA ALA A 360 5.26 5.26 13.70
C ALA A 360 3.75 5.50 13.52
N ASN A 361 3.31 6.11 12.43
CA ASN A 361 1.88 6.26 12.15
C ASN A 361 1.36 5.09 11.29
N SER A 362 0.06 4.85 11.35
CA SER A 362 -0.66 3.81 10.62
C SER A 362 -0.55 3.96 9.09
N LEU A 363 -0.45 5.18 8.57
CA LEU A 363 -0.28 5.46 7.15
C LEU A 363 1.06 4.96 6.61
N SER A 364 2.16 5.17 7.36
CA SER A 364 3.49 4.67 6.98
C SER A 364 3.51 3.15 6.90
N ALA A 365 2.78 2.49 7.80
CA ALA A 365 2.68 1.04 7.84
C ALA A 365 1.81 0.48 6.70
N SER A 366 0.70 1.14 6.35
CA SER A 366 -0.10 0.80 5.16
C SER A 366 0.69 0.99 3.87
N ASN A 367 1.44 2.09 3.73
CA ASN A 367 2.33 2.32 2.58
C ASN A 367 3.39 1.21 2.44
N ARG A 368 3.93 0.75 3.57
CA ARG A 368 4.91 -0.35 3.58
C ARG A 368 4.29 -1.69 3.23
N ALA A 369 3.11 -1.99 3.76
CA ALA A 369 2.34 -3.17 3.36
C ALA A 369 2.06 -3.16 1.85
N SER A 370 1.60 -2.04 1.30
CA SER A 370 1.41 -1.89 -0.14
C SER A 370 2.71 -2.07 -0.93
N ARG A 371 3.85 -1.55 -0.45
CA ARG A 371 5.15 -1.80 -1.10
C ARG A 371 5.48 -3.29 -1.15
N PHE A 372 5.34 -4.00 -0.03
CA PHE A 372 5.66 -5.43 0.03
C PHE A 372 4.73 -6.27 -0.82
N VAL A 373 3.42 -5.98 -0.80
CA VAL A 373 2.44 -6.66 -1.66
C VAL A 373 2.74 -6.42 -3.13
N ARG A 374 3.09 -5.18 -3.49
CA ARG A 374 3.53 -4.85 -4.85
C ARG A 374 4.79 -5.62 -5.22
N ALA A 375 5.78 -5.67 -4.34
CA ALA A 375 7.01 -6.41 -4.56
C ALA A 375 6.73 -7.93 -4.72
N ALA A 376 5.81 -8.49 -3.93
CA ALA A 376 5.40 -9.90 -4.04
C ALA A 376 4.74 -10.19 -5.39
N ALA A 377 3.78 -9.37 -5.82
CA ALA A 377 3.13 -9.52 -7.12
C ALA A 377 4.13 -9.37 -8.29
N ASN A 378 5.02 -8.37 -8.24
CA ASN A 378 6.12 -8.21 -9.20
C ASN A 378 7.00 -9.45 -9.28
N GLY A 379 7.42 -9.98 -8.14
CA GLY A 379 8.30 -11.15 -8.10
C GLY A 379 7.62 -12.43 -8.61
N LEU A 380 6.33 -12.63 -8.32
CA LEU A 380 5.56 -13.75 -8.86
C LEU A 380 5.40 -13.64 -10.39
N ILE A 381 5.13 -12.45 -10.91
CA ILE A 381 5.07 -12.19 -12.36
C ILE A 381 6.45 -12.44 -13.00
N ALA A 382 7.53 -11.93 -12.40
CA ALA A 382 8.90 -12.13 -12.90
C ALA A 382 9.32 -13.62 -12.90
N LEU A 383 8.84 -14.41 -11.94
CA LEU A 383 9.08 -15.86 -11.88
C LEU A 383 8.30 -16.62 -12.97
N GLN A 384 7.18 -16.10 -13.45
CA GLN A 384 6.40 -16.72 -14.55
C GLN A 384 7.19 -16.73 -15.86
N ASP A 385 8.07 -15.75 -16.05
CA ASP A 385 8.89 -15.56 -17.24
C ASP A 385 10.30 -16.21 -17.12
N ASP A 386 10.53 -17.02 -16.08
CA ASP A 386 11.76 -17.80 -15.92
C ASP A 386 11.59 -19.23 -16.42
N ASP A 387 12.63 -19.86 -16.97
CA ASP A 387 12.57 -21.29 -17.34
C ASP A 387 12.31 -22.18 -16.10
N ARG A 388 12.57 -21.67 -14.89
CA ARG A 388 12.23 -22.30 -13.62
C ARG A 388 10.78 -22.02 -13.18
N ALA A 389 9.94 -21.40 -14.01
CA ALA A 389 8.52 -21.07 -13.73
C ALA A 389 7.67 -22.27 -13.31
N ALA A 390 8.12 -23.50 -13.61
CA ALA A 390 7.54 -24.72 -13.05
C ALA A 390 7.37 -24.66 -11.53
N ILE A 391 8.22 -23.90 -10.82
CA ILE A 391 8.14 -23.69 -9.37
C ILE A 391 6.83 -23.02 -8.94
N LEU A 392 6.21 -22.19 -9.78
CA LEU A 392 4.92 -21.57 -9.49
C LEU A 392 3.76 -22.57 -9.67
N GLY A 393 3.95 -23.58 -10.52
CA GLY A 393 2.95 -24.64 -10.72
C GLY A 393 2.97 -25.71 -9.64
N GLU A 394 4.02 -25.77 -8.81
CA GLU A 394 4.10 -26.68 -7.67
C GLU A 394 3.02 -26.32 -6.65
N ARG A 395 2.06 -27.23 -6.45
CA ARG A 395 1.09 -27.09 -5.37
C ARG A 395 1.80 -27.31 -4.04
N SER A 396 1.60 -26.38 -3.10
CA SER A 396 2.03 -26.55 -1.72
C SER A 396 1.56 -27.90 -1.19
N LYS A 397 2.40 -28.59 -0.40
CA LYS A 397 1.89 -29.76 0.33
C LYS A 397 0.75 -29.30 1.26
N THR A 398 -0.25 -30.15 1.46
CA THR A 398 -1.42 -29.83 2.30
C THR A 398 -1.02 -29.18 3.62
N GLY A 399 -1.56 -27.99 3.88
CA GLY A 399 -1.31 -27.23 5.10
C GLY A 399 0.00 -26.44 5.15
N ARG A 400 0.82 -26.40 4.08
CA ARG A 400 2.02 -25.55 4.00
C ARG A 400 1.75 -24.25 3.28
N VAL A 401 2.54 -23.23 3.59
CA VAL A 401 2.40 -21.86 3.06
C VAL A 401 3.71 -21.35 2.49
N GLY A 402 3.64 -20.27 1.74
CA GLY A 402 4.78 -19.52 1.24
C GLY A 402 4.97 -18.29 2.11
N ILE A 403 6.21 -17.81 2.22
CA ILE A 403 6.46 -16.52 2.84
C ILE A 403 7.28 -15.62 1.93
N PHE A 404 6.96 -14.34 1.99
CA PHE A 404 7.57 -13.33 1.16
C PHE A 404 8.37 -12.34 2.00
N GLY A 405 9.58 -12.01 1.52
CA GLY A 405 10.41 -10.94 2.07
C GLY A 405 10.92 -10.03 0.96
N ALA A 406 11.14 -8.77 1.29
CA ALA A 406 11.75 -7.81 0.38
C ALA A 406 12.68 -6.87 1.15
N ALA A 407 13.80 -6.49 0.55
CA ALA A 407 14.69 -5.45 1.06
C ALA A 407 15.03 -4.48 -0.09
N ARG A 408 15.15 -3.19 0.22
CA ARG A 408 15.61 -2.24 -0.82
C ARG A 408 17.08 -2.52 -1.07
N TYR A 409 17.45 -2.72 -2.32
CA TYR A 409 18.86 -2.89 -2.67
C TYR A 409 19.67 -1.64 -2.29
N ASP A 410 20.80 -1.86 -1.63
CA ASP A 410 21.80 -0.83 -1.32
C ASP A 410 23.17 -1.41 -1.64
N GLY A 411 23.83 -0.90 -2.69
CA GLY A 411 25.14 -1.38 -3.12
C GLY A 411 26.27 -1.11 -2.13
N ARG A 412 26.01 -0.37 -1.05
CA ARG A 412 26.96 -0.14 0.05
C ARG A 412 26.91 -1.24 1.12
N VAL A 413 25.84 -2.04 1.15
CA VAL A 413 25.65 -3.11 2.12
C VAL A 413 26.19 -4.41 1.52
N PRO A 414 26.96 -5.23 2.28
CA PRO A 414 27.42 -6.52 1.81
C PRO A 414 26.27 -7.39 1.31
N PHE A 415 26.51 -8.16 0.24
CA PHE A 415 25.46 -8.98 -0.38
C PHE A 415 24.84 -9.98 0.60
N GLU A 416 25.66 -10.59 1.46
CA GLU A 416 25.17 -11.52 2.48
C GLU A 416 24.20 -10.82 3.46
N ASP A 417 24.50 -9.58 3.86
CA ASP A 417 23.61 -8.81 4.74
C ASP A 417 22.32 -8.39 4.04
N MET A 418 22.40 -8.13 2.73
CA MET A 418 21.22 -7.94 1.91
C MET A 418 20.33 -9.20 1.88
N VAL A 419 20.92 -10.39 1.78
CA VAL A 419 20.21 -11.68 1.91
C VAL A 419 19.62 -11.84 3.32
N ARG A 420 20.38 -11.56 4.38
CA ARG A 420 19.89 -11.61 5.77
C ARG A 420 18.73 -10.65 6.01
N ARG A 421 18.77 -9.44 5.46
CA ARG A 421 17.68 -8.46 5.53
C ARG A 421 16.39 -8.99 4.90
N VAL A 422 16.50 -9.66 3.75
CA VAL A 422 15.33 -10.31 3.11
C VAL A 422 14.79 -11.44 3.99
N LEU A 423 15.65 -12.33 4.50
CA LEU A 423 15.26 -13.43 5.41
C LEU A 423 14.64 -12.91 6.71
N HIS A 424 15.18 -11.83 7.28
CA HIS A 424 14.61 -11.21 8.47
C HIS A 424 13.20 -10.66 8.21
N ASN A 425 12.97 -10.08 7.03
CA ASN A 425 11.66 -9.59 6.63
C ASN A 425 10.66 -10.71 6.31
N MET A 426 11.13 -11.96 6.14
CA MET A 426 10.31 -13.16 6.04
C MET A 426 9.89 -13.74 7.40
N LEU A 427 10.56 -13.37 8.49
CA LEU A 427 10.23 -13.92 9.81
C LEU A 427 8.78 -13.60 10.17
N CYS A 428 8.04 -14.61 10.59
CA CYS A 428 6.64 -14.49 10.96
C CYS A 428 6.32 -15.55 12.00
N GLU A 429 5.57 -15.19 13.04
CA GLU A 429 5.21 -16.12 14.11
C GLU A 429 4.26 -17.23 13.66
N ASP A 430 3.55 -17.03 12.55
CA ASP A 430 2.61 -18.02 12.01
C ASP A 430 3.32 -19.17 11.28
N VAL A 431 4.64 -19.10 11.02
CA VAL A 431 5.38 -20.12 10.26
C VAL A 431 6.80 -20.36 10.77
N CYS A 432 7.36 -21.52 10.46
CA CYS A 432 8.75 -21.86 10.79
C CYS A 432 9.65 -21.71 9.55
N LEU A 433 10.17 -20.51 9.28
CA LEU A 433 11.00 -20.21 8.10
C LEU A 433 12.20 -21.16 7.93
N HIS A 434 12.83 -21.57 9.04
CA HIS A 434 13.97 -22.50 9.02
C HIS A 434 13.62 -23.92 8.53
N LEU A 435 12.33 -24.23 8.40
CA LEU A 435 11.82 -25.48 7.86
C LEU A 435 11.28 -25.33 6.43
N ALA A 436 11.48 -24.17 5.80
CA ALA A 436 11.12 -23.98 4.40
C ALA A 436 11.86 -25.01 3.53
N LYS A 437 11.14 -25.64 2.59
CA LYS A 437 11.71 -26.63 1.69
C LYS A 437 12.75 -26.01 0.75
N ARG A 438 12.49 -24.76 0.35
CA ARG A 438 13.28 -24.03 -0.65
C ARG A 438 13.11 -22.53 -0.43
N ILE A 439 14.19 -21.78 -0.58
CA ILE A 439 14.18 -20.31 -0.53
C ILE A 439 14.81 -19.80 -1.82
N VAL A 440 14.06 -19.00 -2.57
CA VAL A 440 14.50 -18.40 -3.83
C VAL A 440 14.59 -16.89 -3.64
N MET A 441 15.67 -16.28 -4.11
CA MET A 441 15.86 -14.83 -4.11
C MET A 441 16.04 -14.27 -5.51
N LEU A 442 15.19 -13.29 -5.85
CA LEU A 442 15.30 -12.52 -7.07
C LEU A 442 16.24 -11.34 -6.83
N CYS A 443 17.36 -11.35 -7.53
CA CYS A 443 18.42 -10.37 -7.42
C CYS A 443 18.36 -9.40 -8.61
N PRO A 444 18.14 -8.10 -8.37
CA PRO A 444 18.02 -7.11 -9.44
C PRO A 444 19.32 -6.85 -10.20
N TYR A 445 20.47 -7.14 -9.58
CA TYR A 445 21.79 -7.01 -10.18
C TYR A 445 22.48 -8.37 -10.28
N ALA A 446 23.37 -8.50 -11.26
CA ALA A 446 24.13 -9.72 -11.46
C ALA A 446 25.04 -9.94 -10.25
N SER A 447 24.84 -11.04 -9.54
CA SER A 447 25.78 -11.50 -8.53
C SER A 447 26.82 -12.41 -9.20
N PRO A 448 28.12 -12.26 -8.89
CA PRO A 448 29.17 -13.15 -9.41
C PRO A 448 28.86 -14.64 -9.16
N ASP A 449 28.10 -14.93 -8.11
CA ASP A 449 27.79 -16.28 -7.64
C ASP A 449 26.34 -16.70 -7.88
N ALA A 450 25.65 -16.15 -8.88
CA ALA A 450 24.21 -16.39 -9.13
C ALA A 450 23.85 -17.88 -9.37
N ASN A 451 24.83 -18.74 -9.62
CA ASN A 451 24.63 -20.17 -9.88
C ASN A 451 24.98 -21.09 -8.70
N ALA A 452 25.56 -20.58 -7.61
CA ALA A 452 25.83 -21.35 -6.40
C ALA A 452 24.67 -21.18 -5.41
N GLY A 453 24.29 -22.25 -4.71
CA GLY A 453 23.41 -22.10 -3.54
C GLY A 453 24.17 -21.36 -2.44
N HIS A 454 23.62 -20.27 -1.93
CA HIS A 454 24.22 -19.47 -0.87
C HIS A 454 23.72 -19.91 0.49
N VAL A 455 24.61 -20.11 1.45
CA VAL A 455 24.22 -20.44 2.83
C VAL A 455 24.43 -19.21 3.69
N VAL A 456 23.36 -18.76 4.34
CA VAL A 456 23.36 -17.55 5.17
C VAL A 456 22.79 -17.89 6.54
N LYS A 457 23.47 -17.45 7.60
CA LYS A 457 23.03 -17.64 8.98
C LYS A 457 22.12 -16.49 9.43
N LEU A 458 21.01 -16.82 10.10
CA LEU A 458 20.16 -15.87 10.82
C LEU A 458 19.70 -16.51 12.13
N GLY A 459 20.15 -15.95 13.24
CA GLY A 459 20.00 -16.56 14.57
C GLY A 459 20.72 -17.90 14.65
N ARG A 460 20.01 -18.92 15.12
CA ARG A 460 20.54 -20.28 15.29
C ARG A 460 20.50 -21.14 14.02
N TYR A 461 19.90 -20.64 12.94
CA TYR A 461 19.65 -21.44 11.73
C TYR A 461 20.48 -20.95 10.55
N GLU A 462 20.85 -21.92 9.71
CA GLU A 462 21.46 -21.69 8.41
C GLU A 462 20.41 -21.88 7.31
N TYR A 463 20.37 -20.93 6.38
CA TYR A 463 19.39 -20.88 5.31
C TYR A 463 20.11 -21.06 3.99
N ARG A 464 19.74 -22.11 3.24
CA ARG A 464 20.18 -22.29 1.86
C ARG A 464 19.26 -21.52 0.94
N VAL A 465 19.83 -20.57 0.21
CA VAL A 465 19.14 -19.64 -0.68
C VAL A 465 19.61 -19.85 -2.11
N GLU A 466 18.65 -20.00 -3.02
CA GLU A 466 18.90 -20.03 -4.45
C GLU A 466 18.75 -18.63 -5.03
N LEU A 467 19.77 -18.16 -5.75
CA LEU A 467 19.72 -16.86 -6.38
C LEU A 467 19.24 -16.98 -7.83
N ILE A 468 18.38 -16.04 -8.23
CA ILE A 468 17.95 -15.86 -9.61
C ILE A 468 18.21 -14.40 -9.97
N HIS A 469 19.05 -14.19 -10.97
CA HIS A 469 19.24 -12.85 -11.51
C HIS A 469 18.02 -12.47 -12.37
N LYS A 470 17.29 -11.44 -11.95
CA LYS A 470 16.17 -10.86 -12.69
C LYS A 470 16.27 -9.34 -12.59
N PRO A 471 16.79 -8.65 -13.62
CA PRO A 471 16.75 -7.20 -13.64
C PRO A 471 15.29 -6.75 -13.60
N ILE A 472 14.90 -6.03 -12.55
CA ILE A 472 13.54 -5.52 -12.40
C ILE A 472 13.48 -4.21 -13.19
N GLU A 473 12.67 -4.19 -14.24
CA GLU A 473 12.58 -3.05 -15.17
C GLU A 473 11.90 -1.79 -14.57
N THR A 474 11.31 -1.87 -13.37
CA THR A 474 10.61 -0.72 -12.75
C THR A 474 11.06 -0.40 -11.32
N GLY A 475 11.36 0.88 -11.08
CA GLY A 475 11.55 1.46 -9.75
C GLY A 475 12.95 1.29 -9.14
N ARG A 476 13.11 1.70 -7.87
CA ARG A 476 14.31 1.37 -7.10
C ARG A 476 14.31 -0.15 -6.87
N PRO A 477 15.35 -0.88 -7.30
CA PRO A 477 15.33 -2.33 -7.25
C PRO A 477 15.24 -2.84 -5.82
N ASP A 478 14.24 -3.66 -5.54
CA ASP A 478 14.14 -4.42 -4.30
C ASP A 478 14.74 -5.82 -4.55
N GLN A 479 15.51 -6.34 -3.61
CA GLN A 479 15.84 -7.76 -3.57
C GLN A 479 14.66 -8.50 -2.95
N LEU A 480 14.16 -9.50 -3.66
CA LEU A 480 12.93 -10.20 -3.29
C LEU A 480 13.27 -11.62 -2.89
N GLY A 481 12.55 -12.17 -1.92
CA GLY A 481 12.68 -13.56 -1.55
C GLY A 481 11.34 -14.25 -1.40
N PHE A 482 11.33 -15.53 -1.74
CA PHE A 482 10.18 -16.43 -1.65
C PHE A 482 10.63 -17.72 -0.96
N ALA A 483 10.11 -18.01 0.23
CA ALA A 483 10.27 -19.31 0.86
C ALA A 483 9.05 -20.17 0.56
N PHE A 484 9.27 -21.34 -0.05
CA PHE A 484 8.24 -22.26 -0.50
C PHE A 484 8.04 -23.39 0.53
N ASP A 485 6.81 -23.91 0.59
CA ASP A 485 6.47 -25.08 1.41
C ASP A 485 6.92 -24.93 2.88
N THR A 486 6.71 -23.74 3.45
CA THR A 486 7.02 -23.45 4.86
C THR A 486 5.89 -24.01 5.74
N PRO A 487 6.20 -24.86 6.73
CA PRO A 487 5.19 -25.36 7.64
C PRO A 487 4.70 -24.23 8.57
N PRO A 488 3.41 -24.23 8.91
CA PRO A 488 2.89 -23.33 9.92
C PRO A 488 3.51 -23.62 11.29
N SER A 489 3.59 -22.60 12.12
CA SER A 489 4.01 -22.76 13.51
C SER A 489 2.96 -23.57 14.27
N LYS A 490 3.44 -24.46 15.15
CA LYS A 490 2.60 -25.16 16.13
C LYS A 490 2.18 -24.23 17.28
N ARG A 491 2.63 -22.97 17.27
CA ARG A 491 2.38 -21.94 18.29
C ARG A 491 2.80 -22.39 19.69
N THR A 492 3.83 -23.21 19.75
CA THR A 492 4.47 -23.63 21.00
C THR A 492 5.40 -22.54 21.50
N LEU A 493 5.78 -22.62 22.78
CA LEU A 493 6.77 -21.71 23.34
C LEU A 493 8.14 -21.84 22.63
N ASP A 494 8.50 -23.05 22.19
CA ASP A 494 9.76 -23.30 21.50
C ASP A 494 9.80 -22.69 20.09
N ASP A 495 8.70 -22.76 19.34
CA ASP A 495 8.58 -22.06 18.05
C ASP A 495 8.74 -20.55 18.25
N PHE A 496 8.09 -20.00 19.28
CA PHE A 496 8.15 -18.57 19.57
C PHE A 496 9.53 -18.14 20.08
N ARG A 497 10.25 -18.99 20.82
CA ARG A 497 11.66 -18.80 21.20
C ARG A 497 12.57 -18.71 20.00
N ALA A 498 12.48 -19.68 19.10
CA ALA A 498 13.25 -19.72 17.88
C ALA A 498 13.00 -18.46 17.02
N PHE A 499 11.74 -18.03 16.94
CA PHE A 499 11.36 -16.79 16.28
C PHE A 499 11.99 -15.56 16.95
N CYS A 500 11.89 -15.42 18.28
CA CYS A 500 12.52 -14.30 19.00
C CYS A 500 14.04 -14.26 18.81
N ALA A 501 14.72 -15.41 18.89
CA ALA A 501 16.16 -15.50 18.65
C ALA A 501 16.54 -15.04 17.22
N ALA A 502 15.77 -15.42 16.21
CA ALA A 502 15.99 -14.98 14.83
C ALA A 502 15.77 -13.48 14.63
N ILE A 503 14.83 -12.87 15.36
CA ILE A 503 14.61 -11.41 15.35
C ILE A 503 15.83 -10.68 15.90
N LEU A 504 16.35 -11.12 17.04
CA LEU A 504 17.43 -10.43 17.75
C LEU A 504 18.76 -10.55 17.04
N ALA A 505 18.96 -11.65 16.31
CA ALA A 505 20.15 -11.84 15.49
C ALA A 505 20.34 -10.77 14.40
N ALA A 506 19.27 -10.09 13.99
CA ALA A 506 19.37 -8.93 13.09
C ALA A 506 20.04 -7.70 13.73
N PHE A 507 20.18 -7.70 15.05
CA PHE A 507 20.80 -6.65 15.87
C PHE A 507 22.10 -7.14 16.53
N ASN A 508 22.67 -8.25 16.05
CA ASN A 508 23.98 -8.78 16.46
C ASN A 508 23.97 -9.45 17.84
N TRP A 509 22.81 -9.51 18.47
CA TRP A 509 22.59 -10.22 19.72
C TRP A 509 22.69 -11.72 19.48
N THR A 510 23.76 -12.30 20.00
CA THR A 510 24.05 -13.74 19.86
C THR A 510 23.54 -14.47 21.09
N GLU A 511 22.74 -15.50 20.87
CA GLU A 511 22.26 -16.37 21.94
C GLU A 511 23.44 -17.08 22.62
N ARG A 512 23.59 -16.89 23.94
CA ARG A 512 24.64 -17.53 24.75
C ARG A 512 24.12 -18.74 25.49
N HIS A 513 22.92 -18.62 26.05
CA HIS A 513 22.28 -19.68 26.82
C HIS A 513 20.77 -19.55 26.73
N ALA A 514 20.06 -20.68 26.63
CA ALA A 514 18.61 -20.75 26.69
C ALA A 514 18.20 -21.89 27.63
N ASP A 515 17.24 -21.59 28.49
CA ASP A 515 16.60 -22.53 29.42
C ASP A 515 15.08 -22.56 29.17
N ARG A 516 14.36 -23.37 29.94
CA ARG A 516 12.91 -23.53 29.95
C ARG A 516 12.17 -22.23 30.21
N ASP A 517 12.76 -21.23 30.85
CA ASP A 517 12.07 -19.99 31.21
C ASP A 517 12.55 -18.77 30.40
N TYR A 518 13.87 -18.64 30.14
CA TYR A 518 14.44 -17.47 29.48
C TYR A 518 15.53 -17.81 28.47
N MET A 519 15.86 -16.82 27.63
CA MET A 519 17.00 -16.84 26.72
C MET A 519 17.92 -15.67 27.06
N SER A 520 19.23 -15.89 27.03
CA SER A 520 20.25 -14.88 27.25
C SER A 520 21.03 -14.62 25.97
N PHE A 521 21.29 -13.35 25.71
CA PHE A 521 21.96 -12.85 24.53
C PHE A 521 23.10 -11.92 24.95
N GLU A 522 24.10 -11.82 24.09
CA GLU A 522 25.24 -10.92 24.27
C GLU A 522 25.52 -10.16 22.97
N ASN A 523 25.85 -8.88 23.11
CA ASN A 523 26.39 -8.04 22.04
C ASN A 523 27.41 -7.08 22.64
N GLU A 524 28.64 -7.05 22.11
CA GLU A 524 29.72 -6.14 22.54
C GLU A 524 29.95 -6.04 24.07
N GLY A 525 29.75 -7.14 24.80
CA GLY A 525 29.93 -7.21 26.26
C GLY A 525 28.69 -6.82 27.08
N GLU A 526 27.62 -6.37 26.42
CA GLU A 526 26.31 -6.17 27.05
C GLU A 526 25.50 -7.48 27.08
N GLY A 527 24.75 -7.68 28.16
CA GLY A 527 23.92 -8.87 28.37
C GLY A 527 22.44 -8.53 28.37
N LEU A 528 21.67 -9.31 27.60
CA LEU A 528 20.21 -9.19 27.52
C LEU A 528 19.57 -10.52 27.87
N ARG A 529 18.55 -10.50 28.74
CA ARG A 529 17.69 -11.66 28.98
C ARG A 529 16.26 -11.41 28.53
N ILE A 530 15.68 -12.47 27.98
CA ILE A 530 14.37 -12.44 27.35
C ILE A 530 13.54 -13.58 27.88
N TRP A 531 12.31 -13.26 28.26
CA TRP A 531 11.28 -14.20 28.70
C TRP A 531 10.16 -14.24 27.67
N PRO A 532 10.18 -15.20 26.74
CA PRO A 532 9.12 -15.32 25.75
C PRO A 532 7.83 -15.80 26.43
N ALA A 533 6.72 -15.12 26.16
CA ALA A 533 5.42 -15.48 26.71
C ALA A 533 4.35 -15.53 25.60
N ILE A 534 3.70 -16.69 25.44
CA ILE A 534 2.69 -16.91 24.39
C ILE A 534 1.24 -16.92 24.91
N SER A 535 1.04 -16.69 26.22
CA SER A 535 -0.29 -16.72 26.83
C SER A 535 -0.45 -15.66 27.92
N ASP A 536 -1.68 -15.20 28.12
CA ASP A 536 -2.00 -14.20 29.16
C ASP A 536 -1.81 -14.76 30.57
N ALA A 537 -1.86 -16.08 30.73
CA ALA A 537 -1.52 -16.76 31.97
C ALA A 537 -0.01 -16.73 32.23
N GLY A 538 0.81 -17.03 31.21
CA GLY A 538 2.27 -16.96 31.31
C GLY A 538 2.78 -15.55 31.60
N ILE A 539 2.21 -14.53 30.96
CA ILE A 539 2.51 -13.13 31.27
C ILE A 539 2.19 -12.83 32.75
N ARG A 540 0.98 -13.19 33.21
CA ARG A 540 0.59 -12.96 34.61
C ARG A 540 1.48 -13.68 35.61
N GLN A 541 1.91 -14.90 35.31
CA GLN A 541 2.83 -15.66 36.14
C GLN A 541 4.18 -14.94 36.28
N LEU A 542 4.75 -14.45 35.18
CA LEU A 542 6.01 -13.67 35.22
C LEU A 542 5.84 -12.39 36.05
N LEU A 543 4.68 -11.72 35.94
CA LEU A 543 4.37 -10.49 36.66
C LEU A 543 4.02 -10.68 38.15
N GLN A 544 3.98 -11.91 38.66
CA GLN A 544 3.79 -12.17 40.10
C GLN A 544 5.04 -11.92 40.93
N HIS A 545 6.21 -11.84 40.29
CA HIS A 545 7.50 -11.68 40.94
C HIS A 545 8.18 -10.39 40.47
N ASP A 546 8.95 -9.76 41.36
CA ASP A 546 9.80 -8.64 40.99
C ASP A 546 10.97 -9.14 40.14
N CYS A 547 11.37 -8.36 39.14
CA CYS A 547 12.54 -8.69 38.34
C CYS A 547 13.82 -8.57 39.19
N GLU A 548 14.56 -9.68 39.32
CA GLU A 548 15.77 -9.78 40.15
C GLU A 548 16.92 -8.88 39.67
N PHE A 549 16.97 -8.55 38.37
CA PHE A 549 18.13 -7.88 37.74
C PHE A 549 17.83 -6.45 37.27
N GLY A 550 16.67 -5.89 37.62
CA GLY A 550 16.31 -4.48 37.34
C GLY A 550 15.77 -4.20 35.94
N PHE A 551 15.38 -2.93 35.74
CA PHE A 551 14.70 -2.43 34.53
C PHE A 551 15.71 -2.21 33.39
N GLY A 552 15.48 -2.82 32.22
CA GLY A 552 16.32 -2.64 31.01
C GLY A 552 17.05 -3.90 30.53
N ALA A 553 17.63 -4.69 31.44
CA ALA A 553 18.35 -5.92 31.11
C ALA A 553 17.43 -7.15 30.90
N ASN A 554 16.15 -7.02 31.25
CA ASN A 554 15.18 -8.12 31.24
C ASN A 554 13.88 -7.70 30.57
N VAL A 555 13.52 -8.43 29.52
CA VAL A 555 12.32 -8.12 28.75
C VAL A 555 11.45 -9.36 28.55
N ILE A 556 10.17 -9.21 28.87
CA ILE A 556 9.13 -10.14 28.48
C ILE A 556 8.72 -9.78 27.06
N ILE A 557 8.99 -10.69 26.12
CA ILE A 557 8.54 -10.55 24.74
C ILE A 557 7.32 -11.45 24.55
N THR A 558 6.25 -10.90 23.99
CA THR A 558 5.02 -11.66 23.77
C THR A 558 4.44 -11.46 22.38
N ASN A 559 3.64 -12.43 21.93
CA ASN A 559 2.72 -12.27 20.80
C ASN A 559 1.28 -11.95 21.22
N ARG A 560 1.03 -11.73 22.50
CA ARG A 560 -0.28 -11.35 23.03
C ARG A 560 -0.47 -9.83 23.03
N THR A 561 -1.71 -9.39 23.14
CA THR A 561 -2.00 -7.95 23.20
C THR A 561 -1.45 -7.39 24.50
N VAL A 562 -0.47 -6.51 24.40
CA VAL A 562 0.09 -5.82 25.56
C VAL A 562 -0.83 -4.66 25.93
N ARG A 563 -1.70 -4.87 26.91
CA ARG A 563 -2.62 -3.82 27.39
C ARG A 563 -1.86 -2.83 28.28
N HIS A 564 -2.32 -1.58 28.33
CA HIS A 564 -1.74 -0.54 29.18
C HIS A 564 -1.58 -1.01 30.65
N LYS A 565 -2.61 -1.64 31.22
CA LYS A 565 -2.57 -2.19 32.58
C LYS A 565 -1.48 -3.24 32.79
N ASP A 566 -1.17 -4.05 31.78
CA ASP A 566 -0.15 -5.09 31.88
C ASP A 566 1.24 -4.46 31.82
N ARG A 567 1.43 -3.38 31.06
CA ARG A 567 2.68 -2.58 31.06
C ARG A 567 2.93 -1.88 32.39
N GLU A 568 1.90 -1.24 32.95
CA GLU A 568 2.03 -0.59 34.26
C GLU A 568 2.34 -1.59 35.36
N CYS A 569 1.71 -2.77 35.32
CA CYS A 569 2.02 -3.87 36.23
C CYS A 569 3.47 -4.36 36.05
N ALA A 570 3.92 -4.58 34.80
CA ALA A 570 5.29 -4.95 34.49
C ALA A 570 6.29 -3.92 35.04
N LYS A 571 6.06 -2.64 34.78
CA LYS A 571 6.90 -1.53 35.25
C LYS A 571 6.98 -1.48 36.76
N ALA A 572 5.85 -1.63 37.47
CA ALA A 572 5.84 -1.69 38.94
C ALA A 572 6.67 -2.86 39.50
N ARG A 573 6.77 -3.95 38.74
CA ARG A 573 7.56 -5.15 39.04
C ARG A 573 8.96 -5.14 38.43
N LYS A 574 9.42 -4.00 37.91
CA LYS A 574 10.73 -3.80 37.27
C LYS A 574 10.96 -4.64 35.99
N TRP A 575 9.89 -5.12 35.36
CA TRP A 575 9.93 -5.80 34.07
C TRP A 575 9.69 -4.83 32.91
N MET A 576 10.35 -5.09 31.78
CA MET A 576 9.90 -4.58 30.48
C MET A 576 8.94 -5.59 29.85
N LEU A 577 7.78 -5.15 29.38
CA LEU A 577 6.82 -5.99 28.65
C LEU A 577 6.53 -5.37 27.29
N ILE A 578 6.94 -6.07 26.22
CA ILE A 578 6.77 -5.59 24.85
C ILE A 578 6.16 -6.68 23.96
N HIS A 579 5.43 -6.24 22.94
CA HIS A 579 5.06 -7.13 21.84
C HIS A 579 6.28 -7.38 20.94
N TYR A 580 6.40 -8.54 20.32
CA TYR A 580 7.55 -8.85 19.45
C TYR A 580 7.73 -7.86 18.29
N SER A 581 6.66 -7.19 17.84
CA SER A 581 6.72 -6.17 16.78
C SER A 581 7.29 -4.83 17.26
N GLU A 582 7.57 -4.70 18.56
CA GLU A 582 8.18 -3.52 19.18
C GLU A 582 9.68 -3.68 19.40
N VAL A 583 10.24 -4.87 19.11
CA VAL A 583 11.66 -5.18 19.36
C VAL A 583 12.58 -4.18 18.66
N ASP A 584 12.31 -3.82 17.39
CA ASP A 584 13.15 -2.86 16.65
C ASP A 584 13.18 -1.47 17.27
N ARG A 585 12.07 -0.99 17.84
CA ARG A 585 12.03 0.30 18.54
C ARG A 585 12.71 0.19 19.89
N TRP A 586 12.40 -0.87 20.62
CA TRP A 586 12.97 -1.12 21.93
C TRP A 586 14.50 -1.24 21.87
N MET A 587 15.05 -1.92 20.86
CA MET A 587 16.49 -2.01 20.60
C MET A 587 17.13 -0.64 20.37
N ARG A 588 16.53 0.20 19.53
CA ARG A 588 17.01 1.58 19.31
C ARG A 588 16.97 2.44 20.57
N GLU A 589 15.89 2.32 21.34
CA GLU A 589 15.69 3.15 22.54
C GLU A 589 16.62 2.75 23.69
N ASN A 590 16.99 1.46 23.81
CA ASN A 590 17.75 0.96 24.96
C ASN A 590 19.23 0.70 24.65
N TYR A 591 19.57 0.40 23.39
CA TYR A 591 20.91 0.00 22.98
C TYR A 591 21.46 0.81 21.81
N GLN A 592 20.69 1.77 21.27
CA GLN A 592 21.08 2.61 20.13
C GLN A 592 21.44 1.84 18.85
N VAL A 593 21.13 0.55 18.78
CA VAL A 593 21.38 -0.30 17.61
C VAL A 593 20.18 -0.32 16.66
N VAL A 594 20.46 -0.36 15.37
CA VAL A 594 19.47 -0.60 14.31
C VAL A 594 19.78 -1.92 13.64
N ALA A 595 18.72 -2.66 13.28
CA ALA A 595 18.87 -3.93 12.60
C ALA A 595 19.77 -3.77 11.36
N PHE A 596 20.86 -4.52 11.33
CA PHE A 596 21.86 -4.53 10.26
C PHE A 596 22.58 -3.18 10.02
N GLU A 597 22.70 -2.29 11.02
CA GLU A 597 23.44 -1.00 10.89
C GLU A 597 24.93 -1.11 11.26
N ASP A 598 25.31 -2.09 12.10
CA ASP A 598 26.69 -2.30 12.60
C ASP A 598 27.45 -3.47 11.92
N TRP A 599 27.31 -3.67 10.60
CA TRP A 599 28.12 -4.65 9.85
C TRP A 599 28.77 -4.06 8.60
#